data_AF-A0A7V4ZX08-F1
#
_entry.id   AF-A0A7V4ZX08-F1
#
_cell.length_a   1.000
_cell.length_b   1.000
_cell.length_c   1.000
_cell.angle_alpha   90.00
_cell.angle_beta   90.00
_cell.angle_gamma   90.00
#
_symmetry.space_group_name_H-M   'P 1'
#
loop_
_entity.id
_entity.type
_entity.pdbx_description
1 polymer ?
#
loop_
_entity_poly.entity_id
_entity_poly.type
_entity_poly.pdbx_seq_one_letter_code
_entity_poly.pdbx_strand_id
1 'polypeptide(L)' 'VEGAVEVLRKTGEAPSAWITRVASPAGTTIEGLQVLEEGGFTASVMRAVEAASRRAEELEGV' A
#
# COMPACT_ATOMS: atom_id res chain seq x y z
N VAL A 1 -15.08 15.17 0.58
CA VAL A 1 -14.96 13.70 0.56
C VAL A 1 -13.75 13.35 1.38
N GLU A 2 -13.90 12.58 2.46
CA GLU A 2 -12.75 12.08 3.23
C GLU A 2 -12.06 10.97 2.41
N GLY A 3 -10.74 11.02 2.29
CA GLY A 3 -9.94 10.02 1.58
C GLY A 3 -9.33 8.98 2.51
N ALA A 4 -8.73 7.93 1.95
CA ALA A 4 -8.10 6.85 2.72
C ALA A 4 -7.04 7.35 3.73
N VAL A 5 -6.22 8.34 3.34
CA VAL A 5 -5.21 8.94 4.23
C VAL A 5 -5.85 9.62 5.45
N GLU A 6 -6.97 10.31 5.25
CA GLU A 6 -7.63 11.01 6.35
C GLU A 6 -8.29 10.03 7.33
N VAL A 7 -8.89 8.95 6.83
CA VAL A 7 -9.42 7.86 7.66
C VAL A 7 -8.32 7.25 8.54
N LEU A 8 -7.16 6.94 7.96
CA LEU A 8 -6.03 6.38 8.71
C LEU A 8 -5.50 7.36 9.76
N ARG A 9 -5.38 8.65 9.42
CA ARG A 9 -4.93 9.68 10.37
C ARG A 9 -5.90 9.86 11.54
N LYS A 10 -7.21 9.86 11.26
CA LYS A 10 -8.25 10.03 12.29
C LYS A 10 -8.33 8.85 13.24
N THR A 11 -8.15 7.64 12.72
CA THR A 11 -8.36 6.40 13.50
C THR A 11 -7.09 5.94 14.21
N GLY A 12 -5.90 6.25 13.67
CA GLY A 12 -4.63 5.74 14.17
C GLY A 12 -4.47 4.22 14.01
N GLU A 13 -5.41 3.56 13.33
CA GLU A 13 -5.36 2.13 13.08
C GLU A 13 -4.35 1.80 11.97
N ALA A 14 -3.81 0.58 12.02
CA ALA A 14 -2.93 0.10 10.96
C ALA A 14 -3.67 0.01 9.61
N PRO A 15 -3.01 0.34 8.48
CA PRO A 15 -3.62 0.24 7.15
C PRO A 15 -4.21 -1.15 6.84
N SER A 16 -3.55 -2.22 7.30
CA SER A 16 -4.02 -3.60 7.11
C SER A 16 -5.41 -3.86 7.70
N ALA A 17 -5.75 -3.22 8.82
CA ALA A 17 -7.06 -3.35 9.43
C ALA A 17 -8.16 -2.77 8.53
N TRP A 18 -7.88 -1.64 7.89
CA TRP A 18 -8.80 -0.97 6.99
C TRP A 18 -8.95 -1.68 5.65
N ILE A 19 -7.87 -2.23 5.09
CA ILE A 19 -7.92 -3.04 3.86
C ILE A 19 -8.91 -4.19 4.03
N THR A 20 -8.81 -4.95 5.13
CA THR A 20 -9.76 -6.04 5.43
C THR A 20 -11.18 -5.51 5.70
N ARG A 21 -11.32 -4.38 6.41
CA ARG A 21 -12.62 -3.80 6.77
C ARG A 21 -13.47 -3.40 5.54
N VAL A 22 -12.83 -2.95 4.45
CA VAL A 22 -13.53 -2.53 3.22
C VAL A 22 -13.67 -3.65 2.18
N ALA A 23 -13.10 -4.82 2.45
CA ALA A 23 -13.10 -5.97 1.54
C ALA A 23 -14.19 -6.98 1.94
N SER A 24 -15.45 -6.64 1.63
CA SER A 24 -16.58 -7.54 1.91
C SER A 24 -16.45 -8.87 1.15
N PRO A 25 -16.92 -10.00 1.73
CA PRO A 25 -16.95 -11.28 1.03
C PRO A 25 -17.67 -11.19 -0.32
N ALA A 26 -17.06 -11.73 -1.38
CA ALA A 26 -17.55 -11.67 -2.76
C ALA A 26 -17.84 -10.24 -3.30
N GLY A 27 -17.21 -9.22 -2.70
CA GLY A 27 -17.33 -7.82 -3.12
C GLY A 27 -16.33 -7.43 -4.21
N THR A 28 -16.55 -6.27 -4.83
CA THR A 28 -15.65 -5.76 -5.89
C THR A 28 -14.26 -5.40 -5.36
N THR A 29 -14.16 -4.97 -4.10
CA THR A 29 -12.87 -4.62 -3.47
C THR A 29 -11.94 -5.83 -3.35
N ILE A 30 -12.46 -7.00 -2.93
CA ILE A 30 -11.61 -8.19 -2.73
C ILE A 30 -11.12 -8.76 -4.07
N GLU A 31 -11.95 -8.70 -5.12
CA GLU A 31 -11.54 -9.06 -6.48
C GLU A 31 -10.39 -8.16 -6.99
N GLY A 32 -10.48 -6.85 -6.73
CA GLY A 32 -9.42 -5.91 -7.07
C GLY A 32 -8.12 -6.18 -6.28
N LEU A 33 -8.24 -6.43 -4.98
CA LEU A 33 -7.10 -6.79 -4.13
C LEU A 33 -6.44 -8.08 -4.60
N GLN A 34 -7.21 -9.09 -5.01
CA GLN A 34 -6.67 -10.35 -5.51
C GLN A 34 -5.77 -10.12 -6.74
N VAL A 35 -6.21 -9.34 -7.72
CA VAL A 35 -5.40 -9.02 -8.90
C VAL A 35 -4.12 -8.25 -8.53
N LEU A 36 -4.20 -7.34 -7.56
CA LEU A 36 -3.02 -6.61 -7.07
C LEU A 36 -2.01 -7.54 -6.40
N GLU A 37 -2.48 -8.50 -5.60
CA GLU A 37 -1.63 -9.49 -4.94
C GLU A 37 -1.01 -10.47 -5.95
N GLU A 38 -1.79 -10.96 -6.92
CA GLU A 38 -1.28 -11.78 -8.04
C GLU A 38 -0.19 -11.05 -8.84
N GLY A 39 -0.35 -9.74 -9.02
CA GLY A 39 0.66 -8.86 -9.62
C GLY A 39 1.85 -8.53 -8.73
N GLY A 40 1.88 -8.98 -7.47
CA GLY A 40 2.94 -8.70 -6.52
C GLY A 40 3.07 -7.21 -6.16
N PHE A 41 1.94 -6.51 -6.05
CA PHE A 41 1.88 -5.06 -5.82
C PHE A 41 2.70 -4.63 -4.60
N THR A 42 2.44 -5.24 -3.43
CA THR A 42 3.13 -4.91 -2.18
C THR A 42 4.66 -5.03 -2.32
N ALA A 43 5.14 -6.15 -2.86
CA ALA A 43 6.55 -6.36 -3.08
C ALA A 43 7.15 -5.37 -4.09
N SER A 44 6.38 -4.97 -5.10
CA SER A 44 6.82 -4.01 -6.11
C SER A 44 6.99 -2.60 -5.54
N VAL A 45 6.06 -2.15 -4.67
CA VAL A 45 6.18 -0.87 -3.97
C VAL A 45 7.39 -0.86 -3.03
N MET A 46 7.59 -1.93 -2.26
CA MET A 46 8.76 -2.06 -1.37
C MET A 46 10.07 -1.95 -2.16
N ARG A 47 10.22 -2.74 -3.23
CA ARG A 47 11.41 -2.69 -4.09
C ARG A 47 11.62 -1.32 -4.74
N ALA A 48 10.55 -0.62 -5.10
CA ALA A 48 10.64 0.71 -5.68
C ALA A 48 11.22 1.72 -4.68
N VAL A 49 10.76 1.69 -3.42
CA VAL A 49 11.29 2.57 -2.36
C VAL A 49 12.76 2.24 -2.07
N GLU A 50 13.11 0.96 -1.95
CA GLU A 50 14.49 0.54 -1.74
C GLU A 50 15.41 0.97 -2.90
N ALA A 51 14.96 0.80 -4.15
CA ALA A 51 15.72 1.22 -5.32
C ALA A 51 15.91 2.74 -5.38
N ALA A 52 14.88 3.51 -5.03
CA ALA A 52 14.98 4.96 -4.94
C ALA A 52 15.95 5.39 -3.82
N SER A 53 15.91 4.75 -2.66
CA SER A 53 16.84 5.00 -1.55
C SER A 53 18.29 4.74 -1.94
N ARG A 54 18.58 3.57 -2.53
CA ARG A 54 19.93 3.25 -3.02
C ARG A 54 20.41 4.27 -4.06
N ARG A 55 19.51 4.68 -4.97
CA ARG A 55 19.87 5.68 -5.98
C ARG A 55 20.16 7.04 -5.36
N ALA A 56 19.45 7.42 -4.30
CA ALA A 56 19.74 8.66 -3.58
C ALA A 56 21.12 8.61 -2.92
N GLU A 57 21.47 7.51 -2.25
CA GLU A 57 22.80 7.29 -1.65
C GLU A 57 23.91 7.39 -2.70
N GLU A 58 23.75 6.74 -3.87
CA GLU A 58 24.69 6.84 -5.00
C GLU A 58 24.87 8.27 -5.52
N LEU A 59 23.80 9.08 -5.51
CA LEU A 59 23.81 10.47 -5.99
C LEU A 59 24.42 11.43 -4.96
N GLU A 60 24.24 11.14 -3.67
CA GLU A 60 24.77 11.93 -2.55
C GLU A 60 26.23 11.59 -2.24
N GLY A 61 26.73 10.44 -2.71
CA GLY A 61 28.12 10.00 -2.53
C GLY A 61 28.43 9.51 -1.12
N VAL A 62 27.42 9.01 -0.40
CA VAL A 62 27.50 8.44 0.95
C VAL A 62 27.71 6.93 0.91
#